data_AF-A0A7G9Q9V8-F1
#
_entry.id   AF-A0A7G9Q9V8-F1
#
_cell.length_a   1.000
_cell.length_b   1.000
_cell.length_c   1.000
_cell.angle_alpha   90.00
_cell.angle_beta   90.00
_cell.angle_gamma   90.00
#
_symmetry.space_group_name_H-M   'P 1'
#
loop_
_entity.id
_entity.type
_entity.pdbx_description
1 polymer ?
#
loop_
_entity_poly.entity_id
_entity_poly.type
_entity_poly.pdbx_seq_one_letter_code
_entity_poly.pdbx_strand_id
1 'polypeptide(L)'
;MNYKQLQEDVEKHVSDYFHTHNDPRLVYHNFEHTQEVVNAAQQIANHYQLNEQDFFTVTVAAYFHDTGYFEDALNHEAKGAELADDFLTKHKVNQEVRDSVKSAILATKIPQQPKNEIDKIICDADLFHLGLADFRAKGKLMHKENELIYKKDISKLEWRKKDIQFMESHHYHTDYANLLISDQKQKNIEKLKSKLTSQEEISTELEEPKNFAPVIIKDKDKDKKKKDKDDRPDKGIETMFRITSANNQRLSDMADNKAHILITVNSIMLSLIVSLLLRRLEDHGNLIIPTFILLMVSLTCVVVSILSTRPSIPKGEFTQEDMDKKKVNLLFFGNFYKMSLPSYTEGMIKVMNDKDFLYGTLITDVYSQGVVLGRKYKLIRLAYNIFMFGLIAAVLAFVIAYAAYGKL
;
A
#
# COMPACT_ATOMS: atom_id res chain seq x y z
N MET A 1 36.06 -19.39 4.78
CA MET A 1 35.10 -20.02 5.73
C MET A 1 33.89 -20.45 4.93
N ASN A 2 33.33 -21.64 5.13
CA ASN A 2 32.15 -22.06 4.37
C ASN A 2 30.89 -21.52 5.05
N TYR A 3 30.48 -20.31 4.68
CA TYR A 3 29.33 -19.65 5.29
C TYR A 3 28.01 -20.38 5.03
N LYS A 4 27.87 -21.04 3.88
CA LYS A 4 26.67 -21.81 3.56
C LYS A 4 26.47 -22.99 4.51
N GLN A 5 27.51 -23.80 4.72
CA GLN A 5 27.43 -24.91 5.68
C GLN A 5 27.11 -24.40 7.09
N LEU A 6 27.72 -23.29 7.49
CA LEU A 6 27.48 -22.76 8.83
C LEU A 6 26.06 -22.20 8.99
N GLN A 7 25.42 -21.68 7.93
CA GLN A 7 24.00 -21.31 7.96
C GLN A 7 23.11 -22.52 8.20
N GLU A 8 23.38 -23.64 7.52
CA GLU A 8 22.65 -24.90 7.73
C GLU A 8 22.84 -25.42 9.17
N ASP A 9 24.05 -25.30 9.72
CA ASP A 9 24.34 -25.66 11.11
C ASP A 9 23.61 -24.74 12.11
N VAL A 10 23.52 -23.44 11.81
CA VAL A 10 22.75 -22.45 12.61
C VAL A 10 21.26 -22.77 12.58
N GLU A 11 20.68 -22.96 11.39
CA GLU A 11 19.26 -23.29 11.23
C GLU A 11 18.91 -24.53 12.05
N LYS A 12 19.71 -25.60 11.92
CA LYS A 12 19.51 -26.82 12.68
C LYS A 12 19.61 -26.56 14.18
N HIS A 13 20.64 -25.84 14.64
CA HIS A 13 20.83 -25.55 16.05
C HIS A 13 19.67 -24.75 16.65
N VAL A 14 19.23 -23.69 15.96
CA VAL A 14 18.10 -22.87 16.40
C VAL A 14 16.81 -23.68 16.37
N SER A 15 16.57 -24.46 15.31
CA SER A 15 15.41 -25.35 15.26
C SER A 15 15.40 -26.31 16.44
N ASP A 16 16.49 -27.03 16.69
CA ASP A 16 16.62 -27.94 17.83
C ASP A 16 16.40 -27.19 19.16
N TYR A 17 16.95 -25.98 19.29
CA TYR A 17 16.80 -25.14 20.47
C TYR A 17 15.33 -24.79 20.78
N PHE A 18 14.55 -24.36 19.77
CA PHE A 18 13.10 -24.11 19.90
C PHE A 18 12.29 -25.40 20.15
N HIS A 19 12.76 -26.56 19.68
CA HIS A 19 12.10 -27.83 19.97
C HIS A 19 12.35 -28.31 21.40
N THR A 20 13.56 -28.11 21.92
CA THR A 20 13.93 -28.54 23.28
C THR A 20 13.54 -27.56 24.36
N HIS A 21 13.48 -26.26 24.04
CA HIS A 21 13.00 -25.21 24.93
C HIS A 21 11.61 -24.81 24.46
N ASN A 22 10.58 -25.23 25.21
CA ASN A 22 9.20 -24.90 24.88
C ASN A 22 8.59 -24.13 26.04
N ASP A 23 8.11 -22.92 25.75
CA ASP A 23 7.20 -22.19 26.60
C ASP A 23 5.85 -22.11 25.87
N PRO A 24 4.80 -22.83 26.33
CA PRO A 24 3.50 -22.84 25.67
C PRO A 24 2.81 -21.46 25.66
N ARG A 25 3.37 -20.47 26.38
CA ARG A 25 2.91 -19.09 26.33
C ARG A 25 3.34 -18.40 25.02
N LEU A 26 4.49 -18.75 24.46
CA LEU A 26 5.10 -18.15 23.26
C LEU A 26 4.42 -18.63 21.97
N VAL A 27 3.16 -18.24 21.78
CA VAL A 27 2.37 -18.63 20.60
C VAL A 27 2.68 -17.80 19.34
N TYR A 28 3.46 -16.71 19.48
CA TYR A 28 3.95 -15.89 18.37
C TYR A 28 5.47 -16.01 18.19
N HIS A 29 6.27 -15.75 19.23
CA HIS A 29 7.74 -15.84 19.15
C HIS A 29 8.18 -17.31 19.21
N ASN A 30 7.98 -17.99 18.09
CA ASN A 30 8.28 -19.42 17.89
C ASN A 30 9.11 -19.61 16.61
N PHE A 31 9.51 -20.85 16.34
CA PHE A 31 10.38 -21.14 15.19
C PHE A 31 9.75 -20.80 13.83
N GLU A 32 8.42 -20.85 13.69
CA GLU A 32 7.74 -20.43 12.45
C GLU A 32 7.93 -18.93 12.21
N HIS A 33 7.78 -18.10 13.25
CA HIS A 33 8.09 -16.67 13.16
C HIS A 33 9.57 -16.43 12.84
N THR A 34 10.50 -17.13 13.51
CA THR A 34 11.93 -17.03 13.22
C THR A 34 12.23 -17.32 11.75
N GLN A 35 11.61 -18.35 11.17
CA GLN A 35 11.79 -18.68 9.76
C GLN A 35 11.24 -17.59 8.82
N GLU A 36 10.13 -16.95 9.17
CA GLU A 36 9.59 -15.81 8.41
C GLU A 36 10.55 -14.61 8.42
N VAL A 37 11.14 -14.30 9.58
CA VAL A 37 12.14 -13.23 9.72
C VAL A 37 13.39 -13.55 8.91
N VAL A 38 13.89 -14.79 8.96
CA VAL A 38 15.02 -15.24 8.14
C VAL A 38 14.73 -15.07 6.65
N ASN A 39 13.55 -15.49 6.20
CA ASN A 39 13.15 -15.37 4.79
C ASN A 39 13.08 -13.89 4.36
N ALA A 40 12.51 -13.02 5.19
CA ALA A 40 12.46 -11.58 4.92
C ALA A 40 13.86 -10.96 4.91
N ALA A 41 14.71 -11.31 5.88
CA ALA A 41 16.09 -10.81 5.98
C ALA A 41 16.93 -11.20 4.77
N GLN A 42 16.83 -12.47 4.31
CA GLN A 42 17.49 -12.95 3.11
C GLN A 42 16.94 -12.27 1.84
N GLN A 43 15.62 -12.04 1.76
CA GLN A 43 15.01 -11.32 0.65
C GLN A 43 15.55 -9.89 0.52
N ILE A 44 15.64 -9.17 1.64
CA ILE A 44 16.16 -7.80 1.67
C ILE A 44 17.68 -7.82 1.37
N ALA A 45 18.44 -8.72 1.99
CA ALA A 45 19.89 -8.86 1.75
C ALA A 45 20.22 -9.16 0.28
N ASN A 46 19.42 -10.00 -0.39
CA ASN A 46 19.55 -10.28 -1.82
C ASN A 46 19.28 -9.06 -2.70
N HIS A 47 18.31 -8.22 -2.34
CA HIS A 47 18.04 -6.97 -3.05
C HIS A 47 19.24 -6.03 -3.02
N TYR A 48 19.87 -5.88 -1.85
CA TYR A 48 21.07 -5.06 -1.67
C TYR A 48 22.36 -5.73 -2.16
N GLN A 49 22.30 -6.98 -2.62
CA GLN A 49 23.45 -7.75 -3.12
C GLN A 49 24.60 -7.79 -2.11
N LEU A 50 24.28 -8.05 -0.84
CA LEU A 50 25.29 -8.14 0.22
C LEU A 50 26.34 -9.19 -0.14
N ASN A 51 27.59 -8.94 0.27
CA ASN A 51 28.66 -9.93 0.16
C ASN A 51 28.35 -11.16 1.05
N GLU A 52 29.06 -12.27 0.83
CA GLU A 52 28.80 -13.53 1.54
C GLU A 52 28.86 -13.40 3.07
N GLN A 53 29.76 -12.56 3.60
CA GLN A 53 29.92 -12.36 5.03
C GLN A 53 28.77 -11.55 5.65
N ASP A 54 28.32 -10.50 4.98
CA ASP A 54 27.21 -9.67 5.46
C ASP A 54 25.87 -10.40 5.31
N PHE A 55 25.69 -11.13 4.21
CA PHE A 55 24.54 -12.03 4.02
C PHE A 55 24.48 -13.11 5.11
N PHE A 56 25.63 -13.70 5.44
CA PHE A 56 25.77 -14.62 6.57
C PHE A 56 25.37 -13.95 7.89
N THR A 57 25.93 -12.77 8.17
CA THR A 57 25.67 -12.01 9.40
C THR A 57 24.18 -11.73 9.60
N VAL A 58 23.51 -11.20 8.58
CA VAL A 58 22.05 -10.95 8.59
C VAL A 58 21.29 -12.26 8.84
N THR A 59 21.60 -13.33 8.09
CA THR A 59 20.89 -14.60 8.23
C THR A 59 21.02 -15.17 9.64
N VAL A 60 22.22 -15.14 10.23
CA VAL A 60 22.45 -15.66 11.58
C VAL A 60 21.77 -14.79 12.64
N ALA A 61 21.84 -13.46 12.51
CA ALA A 61 21.13 -12.56 13.41
C ALA A 61 19.62 -12.83 13.40
N ALA A 62 19.03 -13.04 12.22
CA ALA A 62 17.62 -13.39 12.08
C ALA A 62 17.26 -14.74 12.74
N TYR A 63 18.12 -15.75 12.68
CA TYR A 63 17.87 -17.02 13.37
C TYR A 63 17.89 -16.87 14.90
N PHE A 64 18.81 -16.05 15.44
CA PHE A 64 19.00 -15.97 16.89
C PHE A 64 18.18 -14.88 17.59
N HIS A 65 17.59 -13.92 16.87
CA HIS A 65 17.01 -12.70 17.48
C HIS A 65 16.04 -12.96 18.65
N ASP A 66 15.19 -13.99 18.52
CA ASP A 66 14.18 -14.37 19.51
C ASP A 66 14.58 -15.52 20.43
N THR A 67 15.74 -16.14 20.24
CA THR A 67 16.14 -17.31 21.04
C THR A 67 16.27 -16.98 22.53
N GLY A 68 16.49 -15.72 22.88
CA GLY A 68 16.56 -15.27 24.27
C GLY A 68 15.24 -15.27 25.03
N TYR A 69 14.08 -15.42 24.36
CA TYR A 69 12.77 -15.45 25.02
C TYR A 69 12.64 -16.58 26.05
N PHE A 70 13.37 -17.69 25.85
CA PHE A 70 13.38 -18.84 26.74
C PHE A 70 14.24 -18.64 28.01
N GLU A 71 15.13 -17.65 28.02
CA GLU A 71 15.95 -17.31 29.18
C GLU A 71 15.43 -16.09 29.95
N ASP A 72 15.23 -14.98 29.23
CA ASP A 72 14.74 -13.72 29.80
C ASP A 72 13.94 -12.96 28.75
N ALA A 73 12.61 -13.07 28.79
CA ALA A 73 11.72 -12.39 27.87
C ALA A 73 11.86 -10.85 27.88
N LEU A 74 12.31 -10.24 28.99
CA LEU A 74 12.47 -8.78 29.08
C LEU A 74 13.77 -8.28 28.44
N ASN A 75 14.78 -9.14 28.34
CA ASN A 75 16.08 -8.84 27.73
C ASN A 75 16.44 -9.88 26.67
N HIS A 76 15.44 -10.38 25.94
CA HIS A 76 15.59 -11.51 25.03
C HIS A 76 16.57 -11.20 23.90
N GLU A 77 16.71 -9.95 23.47
CA GLU A 77 17.68 -9.57 22.44
C GLU A 77 19.12 -9.73 22.97
N ALA A 78 19.37 -9.33 24.23
CA ALA A 78 20.69 -9.52 24.85
C ALA A 78 21.02 -11.00 25.02
N LYS A 79 20.03 -11.80 25.43
CA LYS A 79 20.18 -13.26 25.56
C LYS A 79 20.34 -13.97 24.23
N GLY A 80 19.60 -13.58 23.21
CA GLY A 80 19.78 -14.09 21.85
C GLY A 80 21.16 -13.77 21.28
N ALA A 81 21.67 -12.56 21.55
CA ALA A 81 23.02 -12.16 21.18
C ALA A 81 24.11 -12.99 21.91
N GLU A 82 23.94 -13.28 23.21
CA GLU A 82 24.82 -14.18 23.97
C GLU A 82 24.81 -15.61 23.38
N LEU A 83 23.64 -16.17 23.11
CA LEU A 83 23.48 -17.51 22.52
C LEU A 83 24.12 -17.60 21.13
N ALA A 84 23.94 -16.58 20.29
CA ALA A 84 24.58 -16.48 18.99
C ALA A 84 26.11 -16.46 19.11
N ASP A 85 26.64 -15.64 20.03
CA ASP A 85 28.08 -15.51 20.24
C ASP A 85 28.72 -16.82 20.73
N ASP A 86 28.04 -17.53 21.63
CA ASP A 86 28.47 -18.84 22.12
C ASP A 86 28.51 -19.88 21.01
N PHE A 87 27.48 -19.93 20.17
CA PHE A 87 27.44 -20.82 19.01
C PHE A 87 28.57 -20.52 18.03
N LEU A 88 28.73 -19.25 17.66
CA LEU A 88 29.72 -18.81 16.68
C LEU A 88 31.16 -18.96 17.20
N THR A 89 31.39 -18.78 18.50
CA THR A 89 32.68 -19.05 19.16
C THR A 89 33.09 -20.50 19.01
N LYS A 90 32.15 -21.45 19.27
CA LYS A 90 32.41 -22.89 19.13
C LYS A 90 32.76 -23.28 17.69
N HIS A 91 32.18 -22.57 16.71
CA HIS A 91 32.47 -22.74 15.29
C HIS A 91 33.67 -21.92 14.79
N LYS A 92 34.40 -21.24 15.69
CA LYS A 92 35.61 -20.46 15.39
C LYS A 92 35.38 -19.35 14.36
N VAL A 93 34.20 -18.74 14.37
CA VAL A 93 33.92 -17.53 13.58
C VAL A 93 34.75 -16.38 14.11
N ASN A 94 35.24 -15.51 13.21
CA ASN A 94 36.05 -14.37 13.60
C ASN A 94 35.27 -13.40 14.52
N GLN A 95 36.01 -12.63 15.33
CA GLN A 95 35.41 -11.72 16.31
C GLN A 95 34.57 -10.62 15.65
N GLU A 96 35.00 -10.11 14.50
CA GLU A 96 34.33 -9.02 13.78
C GLU A 96 32.90 -9.41 13.33
N VAL A 97 32.74 -10.59 12.72
CA VAL A 97 31.42 -11.10 12.29
C VAL A 97 30.55 -11.39 13.51
N ARG A 98 31.12 -11.97 14.56
CA ARG A 98 30.40 -12.23 15.82
C ARG A 98 29.87 -10.95 16.45
N ASP A 99 30.69 -9.91 16.51
CA ASP A 99 30.29 -8.60 17.03
C ASP A 99 29.22 -7.94 16.15
N SER A 100 29.30 -8.12 14.84
CA SER A 100 28.26 -7.67 13.91
C SER A 100 26.93 -8.40 14.10
N VAL A 101 26.94 -9.74 14.26
CA VAL A 101 25.73 -10.53 14.57
C VAL A 101 25.11 -10.06 15.89
N LYS A 102 25.90 -9.90 16.95
CA LYS A 102 25.41 -9.39 18.24
C LYS A 102 24.80 -7.99 18.09
N SER A 103 25.47 -7.09 17.39
CA SER A 103 24.96 -5.73 17.15
C SER A 103 23.62 -5.76 16.43
N ALA A 104 23.48 -6.59 15.40
CA ALA A 104 22.27 -6.71 14.61
C ALA A 104 21.08 -7.26 15.42
N ILE A 105 21.33 -8.29 16.25
CA ILE A 105 20.30 -8.80 17.19
C ILE A 105 19.89 -7.72 18.19
N LEU A 106 20.85 -7.02 18.80
CA LEU A 106 20.55 -5.96 19.76
C LEU A 106 19.77 -4.78 19.14
N ALA A 107 19.86 -4.59 17.83
CA ALA A 107 19.17 -3.51 17.12
C ALA A 107 17.65 -3.76 16.99
N THR A 108 17.16 -5.00 17.10
CA THR A 108 15.71 -5.31 17.05
C THR A 108 14.96 -4.76 18.24
N LYS A 109 15.66 -4.47 19.34
CA LYS A 109 15.07 -3.92 20.56
C LYS A 109 14.27 -2.65 20.30
N ILE A 110 13.00 -2.66 20.70
CA ILE A 110 12.07 -1.56 20.48
C ILE A 110 12.23 -0.47 21.58
N PRO A 111 12.32 0.84 21.23
CA PRO A 111 12.33 1.38 19.88
C PRO A 111 13.66 1.15 19.16
N GLN A 112 13.57 0.65 17.92
CA GLN A 112 14.73 0.28 17.10
C GLN A 112 15.57 1.52 16.75
N GLN A 113 16.90 1.39 16.87
CA GLN A 113 17.88 2.42 16.49
C GLN A 113 19.03 1.81 15.70
N PRO A 114 18.79 1.34 14.45
CA PRO A 114 19.81 0.69 13.65
C PRO A 114 20.92 1.67 13.28
N LYS A 115 22.18 1.23 13.37
CA LYS A 115 23.37 2.08 13.16
C LYS A 115 24.02 1.90 11.80
N ASN A 116 23.80 0.74 11.18
CA ASN A 116 24.41 0.35 9.92
C ASN A 116 23.38 -0.43 9.06
N GLU A 117 23.76 -0.80 7.84
CA GLU A 117 22.85 -1.46 6.89
C GLU A 117 22.36 -2.83 7.38
N ILE A 118 23.21 -3.63 8.03
CA ILE A 118 22.86 -4.95 8.58
C ILE A 118 21.78 -4.79 9.66
N ASP A 119 21.96 -3.83 10.58
CA ASP A 119 20.98 -3.53 11.62
C ASP A 119 19.62 -3.15 11.01
N LYS A 120 19.61 -2.28 9.99
CA LYS A 120 18.37 -1.85 9.31
C LYS A 120 17.63 -3.03 8.69
N ILE A 121 18.36 -3.92 8.02
CA ILE A 121 17.80 -5.09 7.36
C ILE A 121 17.12 -6.00 8.39
N ILE A 122 17.76 -6.25 9.52
CA ILE A 122 17.20 -7.10 10.58
C ILE A 122 15.99 -6.46 11.25
N CYS A 123 16.06 -5.16 11.56
CA CYS A 123 14.92 -4.41 12.09
C CYS A 123 13.69 -4.48 11.18
N ASP A 124 13.88 -4.32 9.86
CA ASP A 124 12.81 -4.39 8.88
C ASP A 124 12.30 -5.82 8.66
N ALA A 125 13.17 -6.82 8.73
CA ALA A 125 12.81 -8.23 8.60
C ALA A 125 11.96 -8.72 9.78
N ASP A 126 12.33 -8.33 11.00
CA ASP A 126 11.61 -8.64 12.24
C ASP A 126 10.17 -8.10 12.20
N LEU A 127 10.02 -6.83 11.81
CA LEU A 127 8.72 -6.16 11.72
C LEU A 127 8.07 -6.21 10.33
N PHE A 128 8.56 -7.07 9.43
CA PHE A 128 8.09 -7.17 8.03
C PHE A 128 6.59 -7.49 7.94
N HIS A 129 6.10 -8.29 8.89
CA HIS A 129 4.70 -8.73 8.95
C HIS A 129 3.70 -7.57 9.08
N LEU A 130 4.12 -6.40 9.60
CA LEU A 130 3.26 -5.21 9.72
C LEU A 130 2.76 -4.72 8.36
N GLY A 131 3.52 -4.99 7.30
CA GLY A 131 3.23 -4.62 5.93
C GLY A 131 2.62 -5.74 5.08
N LEU A 132 2.24 -6.87 5.67
CA LEU A 132 1.56 -7.95 4.97
C LEU A 132 0.03 -7.81 5.04
N ALA A 133 -0.69 -8.34 4.06
CA ALA A 133 -2.14 -8.22 3.99
C ALA A 133 -2.87 -8.97 5.13
N ASP A 134 -2.24 -10.00 5.66
CA ASP A 134 -2.73 -10.90 6.70
C ASP A 134 -2.18 -10.59 8.10
N PHE A 135 -1.55 -9.42 8.31
CA PHE A 135 -0.94 -9.01 9.60
C PHE A 135 -1.85 -9.23 10.83
N ARG A 136 -3.18 -9.18 10.64
CA ARG A 136 -4.17 -9.41 11.71
C ARG A 136 -4.12 -10.82 12.29
N ALA A 137 -3.65 -11.81 11.54
CA ALA A 137 -3.44 -13.17 12.05
C ALA A 137 -2.32 -13.16 13.09
N LYS A 138 -1.17 -12.59 12.72
CA LYS A 138 0.00 -12.40 13.60
C LYS A 138 -0.31 -11.55 14.83
N GLY A 139 -1.01 -10.42 14.65
CA GLY A 139 -1.42 -9.57 15.77
C GLY A 139 -2.35 -10.27 16.78
N LYS A 140 -3.15 -11.28 16.37
CA LYS A 140 -3.93 -12.09 17.33
C LYS A 140 -3.03 -13.02 18.14
N LEU A 141 -1.97 -13.57 17.53
CA LEU A 141 -1.00 -14.41 18.23
C LEU A 141 -0.21 -13.57 19.24
N MET A 142 0.29 -12.39 18.85
CA MET A 142 0.98 -11.46 19.76
C MET A 142 0.09 -11.02 20.93
N HIS A 143 -1.19 -10.72 20.66
CA HIS A 143 -2.17 -10.41 21.70
C HIS A 143 -2.30 -11.58 22.68
N LYS A 144 -2.50 -12.79 22.14
CA LYS A 144 -2.68 -13.99 22.97
C LYS A 144 -1.45 -14.29 23.81
N GLU A 145 -0.27 -14.18 23.21
CA GLU A 145 1.00 -14.39 23.91
C GLU A 145 1.19 -13.40 25.07
N ASN A 146 0.90 -12.12 24.84
CA ASN A 146 0.97 -11.10 25.90
C ASN A 146 0.03 -11.43 27.07
N GLU A 147 -1.20 -11.88 26.79
CA GLU A 147 -2.12 -12.31 27.85
C GLU A 147 -1.55 -13.50 28.65
N LEU A 148 -0.91 -14.45 27.97
CA LEU A 148 -0.32 -15.65 28.58
C LEU A 148 0.93 -15.33 29.42
N ILE A 149 1.80 -14.43 28.93
CA ILE A 149 3.02 -14.00 29.65
C ILE A 149 2.65 -13.20 30.91
N TYR A 150 1.81 -12.17 30.76
CA TYR A 150 1.46 -11.26 31.86
C TYR A 150 0.30 -11.73 32.72
N LYS A 151 -0.31 -12.88 32.40
CA LYS A 151 -1.46 -13.47 33.10
C LYS A 151 -2.59 -12.46 33.32
N LYS A 152 -2.81 -11.61 32.32
CA LYS A 152 -3.80 -10.53 32.36
C LYS A 152 -4.59 -10.54 31.06
N ASP A 153 -5.91 -10.59 31.18
CA ASP A 153 -6.78 -10.39 30.03
C ASP A 153 -6.65 -8.95 29.53
N ILE A 154 -6.32 -8.79 28.25
CA ILE A 154 -6.21 -7.49 27.62
C ILE A 154 -7.40 -7.35 26.68
N SER A 155 -8.22 -6.32 26.89
CA SER A 155 -9.38 -6.16 26.03
C SER A 155 -8.95 -5.95 24.57
N LYS A 156 -9.75 -6.46 23.63
CA LYS A 156 -9.52 -6.26 22.18
C LYS A 156 -9.43 -4.78 21.79
N LEU A 157 -10.06 -3.90 22.57
CA LEU A 157 -10.03 -2.46 22.39
C LEU A 157 -8.67 -1.89 22.81
N GLU A 158 -8.24 -2.16 24.04
CA GLU A 158 -6.93 -1.72 24.55
C GLU A 158 -5.78 -2.24 23.70
N TRP A 159 -5.82 -3.54 23.32
CA TRP A 159 -4.82 -4.11 22.43
C TRP A 159 -4.78 -3.38 21.09
N ARG A 160 -5.94 -3.07 20.50
CA ARG A 160 -5.99 -2.33 19.24
C ARG A 160 -5.42 -0.92 19.35
N LYS A 161 -5.66 -0.22 20.46
CA LYS A 161 -5.06 1.11 20.71
C LYS A 161 -3.53 1.02 20.74
N LYS A 162 -2.99 0.01 21.44
CA LYS A 162 -1.55 -0.27 21.49
C LYS A 162 -0.98 -0.62 20.12
N ASP A 163 -1.63 -1.51 19.36
CA ASP A 163 -1.23 -1.88 18.00
C ASP A 163 -1.15 -0.64 17.09
N ILE A 164 -2.19 0.21 17.11
CA ILE A 164 -2.21 1.43 16.30
C ILE A 164 -1.04 2.34 16.70
N GLN A 165 -0.88 2.62 17.98
CA GLN A 165 0.20 3.48 18.49
C GLN A 165 1.58 2.93 18.09
N PHE A 166 1.79 1.64 18.26
CA PHE A 166 3.03 0.96 17.87
C PHE A 166 3.29 1.12 16.37
N MET A 167 2.33 0.74 15.53
CA MET A 167 2.48 0.80 14.07
C MET A 167 2.71 2.21 13.54
N GLU A 168 2.06 3.23 14.12
CA GLU A 168 2.24 4.64 13.75
C GLU A 168 3.59 5.21 14.21
N SER A 169 4.11 4.75 15.35
CA SER A 169 5.44 5.16 15.82
C SER A 169 6.58 4.50 15.06
N HIS A 170 6.37 3.28 14.56
CA HIS A 170 7.35 2.51 13.80
C HIS A 170 7.51 3.07 12.37
N HIS A 171 8.71 2.97 11.81
CA HIS A 171 9.02 3.27 10.41
C HIS A 171 10.02 2.23 9.90
N TYR A 172 9.87 1.77 8.66
CA TYR A 172 10.87 0.89 8.05
C TYR A 172 12.14 1.68 7.71
N HIS A 173 13.30 1.04 7.83
CA HIS A 173 14.61 1.68 7.78
C HIS A 173 15.30 1.55 6.42
N THR A 174 15.02 0.48 5.67
CA THR A 174 15.55 0.22 4.33
C THR A 174 14.65 0.83 3.27
N ASP A 175 15.24 1.28 2.15
CA ASP A 175 14.47 1.77 1.00
C ASP A 175 13.60 0.65 0.40
N TYR A 176 14.09 -0.60 0.46
CA TYR A 176 13.37 -1.77 -0.03
C TYR A 176 12.04 -1.99 0.72
N ALA A 177 12.08 -2.07 2.05
CA ALA A 177 10.87 -2.27 2.85
C ALA A 177 9.92 -1.06 2.73
N ASN A 178 10.48 0.15 2.66
CA ASN A 178 9.68 1.35 2.43
C ASN A 178 8.90 1.30 1.10
N LEU A 179 9.55 0.89 0.01
CA LEU A 179 8.91 0.78 -1.29
C LEU A 179 7.92 -0.38 -1.37
N LEU A 180 8.26 -1.52 -0.77
CA LEU A 180 7.50 -2.76 -0.94
C LEU A 180 6.26 -2.81 -0.04
N ILE A 181 6.38 -2.40 1.23
CA ILE A 181 5.40 -2.76 2.26
C ILE A 181 4.89 -1.60 3.14
N SER A 182 5.42 -0.37 3.03
CA SER A 182 4.89 0.80 3.75
C SER A 182 3.44 1.13 3.38
N ASP A 183 3.11 1.09 2.09
CA ASP A 183 1.74 1.33 1.58
C ASP A 183 0.73 0.37 2.22
N GLN A 184 1.11 -0.90 2.37
CA GLN A 184 0.26 -1.92 2.96
C GLN A 184 0.18 -1.80 4.47
N LYS A 185 1.28 -1.46 5.15
CA LYS A 185 1.28 -1.10 6.58
C LYS A 185 0.33 0.06 6.86
N GLN A 186 0.30 1.09 6.02
CA GLN A 186 -0.62 2.21 6.17
C GLN A 186 -2.09 1.78 6.03
N LYS A 187 -2.42 0.95 5.04
CA LYS A 187 -3.77 0.34 4.91
C LYS A 187 -4.15 -0.49 6.14
N ASN A 188 -3.17 -1.19 6.71
CA ASN A 188 -3.36 -1.99 7.92
C ASN A 188 -3.70 -1.11 9.13
N ILE A 189 -2.99 0.02 9.32
CA ILE A 189 -3.27 1.02 10.35
C ILE A 189 -4.67 1.59 10.18
N GLU A 190 -5.05 2.02 8.97
CA GLU A 190 -6.39 2.55 8.68
C GLU A 190 -7.50 1.54 8.99
N LYS A 191 -7.25 0.26 8.70
CA LYS A 191 -8.16 -0.85 9.03
C LYS A 191 -8.28 -1.10 10.54
N LEU A 192 -7.23 -0.83 11.33
CA LEU A 192 -7.32 -0.85 12.78
C LEU A 192 -8.12 0.34 13.30
N LYS A 193 -7.79 1.56 12.84
CA LYS A 193 -8.45 2.80 13.27
C LYS A 193 -9.96 2.78 12.99
N SER A 194 -10.38 2.31 11.83
CA SER A 194 -11.81 2.19 11.50
C SER A 194 -12.57 1.26 12.44
N LYS A 195 -11.92 0.22 12.99
CA LYS A 195 -12.52 -0.66 14.00
C LYS A 195 -12.44 -0.08 15.42
N LEU A 196 -11.57 0.89 15.67
CA LEU A 196 -11.47 1.55 16.96
C LEU A 196 -12.65 2.52 17.13
N THR A 197 -12.89 3.37 16.14
CA THR A 197 -14.03 4.32 16.15
C THR A 197 -15.37 3.60 16.27
N SER A 198 -15.57 2.47 15.56
CA SER A 198 -16.79 1.67 15.70
C SER A 198 -16.99 1.05 17.09
N GLN A 199 -15.92 0.83 17.88
CA GLN A 199 -16.04 0.27 19.23
C GLN A 199 -16.09 1.36 20.31
N GLU A 200 -15.43 2.49 20.10
CA GLU A 200 -15.51 3.63 21.01
C GLU A 200 -16.93 4.18 21.06
N GLU A 201 -17.62 4.28 19.92
CA GLU A 201 -19.02 4.70 19.84
C GLU A 201 -19.99 3.77 20.60
N ILE A 202 -19.69 2.48 20.67
CA ILE A 202 -20.47 1.50 21.46
C ILE A 202 -20.20 1.66 22.97
N SER A 203 -18.97 2.05 23.35
CA SER A 203 -18.62 2.29 24.75
C SER A 203 -19.07 3.66 25.28
N THR A 204 -19.14 4.70 24.43
CA THR A 204 -19.69 6.02 24.84
C THR A 204 -21.21 6.03 25.00
N GLU A 205 -21.94 5.08 24.43
CA GLU A 205 -23.37 4.88 24.70
C GLU A 205 -23.66 4.17 26.04
N LEU A 206 -22.64 3.65 26.73
CA LEU A 206 -22.80 2.86 27.97
C LEU A 206 -22.38 3.59 29.27
N GLU A 207 -21.95 4.85 29.20
CA GLU A 207 -21.69 5.68 30.37
C GLU A 207 -22.61 6.91 30.41
N GLU A 208 -23.76 6.78 31.07
CA GLU A 208 -24.55 7.95 31.51
C GLU A 208 -23.93 8.58 32.77
N PRO A 209 -24.08 9.90 32.93
CA PRO A 209 -24.97 10.33 34.00
C PRO A 209 -25.98 11.41 33.57
N LYS A 210 -27.25 11.09 33.83
CA LYS A 210 -28.33 11.90 34.41
C LYS A 210 -28.46 13.38 34.03
N ASN A 211 -29.68 13.67 33.55
CA ASN A 211 -30.46 14.90 33.66
C ASN A 211 -29.99 16.09 32.81
N PHE A 212 -30.73 16.36 31.73
CA PHE A 212 -31.62 17.52 31.65
C PHE A 212 -32.63 17.28 30.51
N ALA A 213 -33.89 17.03 30.88
CA ALA A 213 -35.01 17.39 30.03
C ALA A 213 -35.23 18.92 30.15
N PRO A 214 -35.83 19.57 29.14
CA PRO A 214 -37.29 19.55 29.12
C PRO A 214 -37.89 19.23 27.75
N VAL A 215 -38.78 18.22 27.79
CA VAL A 215 -40.14 18.19 27.26
C VAL A 215 -40.52 19.23 26.20
N ILE A 216 -40.91 18.74 25.02
CA ILE A 216 -42.09 19.25 24.30
C ILE A 216 -43.05 18.08 24.10
N ILE A 217 -44.16 18.10 24.83
CA ILE A 217 -45.36 17.33 24.54
C ILE A 217 -46.09 18.07 23.40
N LYS A 218 -46.37 17.36 22.31
CA LYS A 218 -47.67 17.47 21.64
C LYS A 218 -48.21 16.09 21.37
N ASP A 219 -49.45 15.96 21.81
CA ASP A 219 -50.24 14.76 21.97
C ASP A 219 -51.11 14.51 20.72
N LYS A 220 -51.50 13.24 20.56
CA LYS A 220 -52.56 12.66 19.70
C LYS A 220 -52.29 12.60 18.18
N ASP A 221 -52.61 11.53 17.45
CA ASP A 221 -53.41 10.35 17.74
C ASP A 221 -53.01 9.19 16.79
N LYS A 222 -53.45 7.99 17.17
CA LYS A 222 -53.21 6.67 16.56
C LYS A 222 -53.22 6.63 15.02
N ASP A 223 -52.23 5.95 14.42
CA ASP A 223 -52.55 4.67 13.76
C ASP A 223 -51.33 3.77 13.53
N LYS A 224 -51.55 2.48 13.78
CA LYS A 224 -50.58 1.40 13.58
C LYS A 224 -50.29 1.22 12.10
N LYS A 225 -49.08 1.54 11.65
CA LYS A 225 -48.38 0.76 10.61
C LYS A 225 -46.89 0.67 10.94
N LYS A 226 -46.49 -0.54 11.36
CA LYS A 226 -45.11 -1.03 11.22
C LYS A 226 -44.64 -0.78 9.77
N LYS A 227 -43.54 -0.06 9.60
CA LYS A 227 -42.59 -0.29 8.51
C LYS A 227 -41.23 0.29 8.87
N ASP A 228 -40.31 -0.65 9.11
CA ASP A 228 -38.85 -0.57 9.04
C ASP A 228 -38.17 0.59 9.77
N LYS A 229 -37.77 0.31 11.01
CA LYS A 229 -36.60 0.96 11.61
C LYS A 229 -35.42 0.64 10.70
N ASP A 230 -34.90 1.68 10.09
CA ASP A 230 -33.80 1.66 9.15
C ASP A 230 -32.50 1.24 9.86
N ASP A 231 -32.26 -0.07 9.93
CA ASP A 231 -31.06 -0.70 10.48
C ASP A 231 -29.92 -0.70 9.43
N ARG A 232 -29.75 0.43 8.73
CA ARG A 232 -28.67 0.63 7.76
C ARG A 232 -27.46 1.23 8.48
N PRO A 233 -26.28 0.58 8.45
CA PRO A 233 -25.09 1.10 9.09
C PRO A 233 -24.55 2.33 8.33
N ASP A 234 -25.03 3.52 8.68
CA ASP A 234 -24.73 4.80 8.03
C ASP A 234 -23.21 5.06 7.89
N LYS A 235 -22.40 4.69 8.90
CA LYS A 235 -20.93 4.81 8.86
C LYS A 235 -20.23 3.83 7.92
N GLY A 236 -20.82 2.66 7.71
CA GLY A 236 -20.31 1.67 6.74
C GLY A 236 -20.51 2.17 5.31
N ILE A 237 -21.64 2.82 5.06
CA ILE A 237 -21.96 3.44 3.78
C ILE A 237 -21.02 4.63 3.52
N GLU A 238 -20.79 5.49 4.51
CA GLU A 238 -19.83 6.60 4.42
C GLU A 238 -18.40 6.11 4.13
N THR A 239 -17.95 5.07 4.86
CA THR A 239 -16.63 4.48 4.65
C THR A 239 -16.50 3.86 3.26
N MET A 240 -17.54 3.19 2.76
CA MET A 240 -17.57 2.65 1.41
C MET A 240 -17.44 3.76 0.36
N PHE A 241 -18.18 4.86 0.50
CA PHE A 241 -18.06 6.00 -0.41
C PHE A 241 -16.66 6.65 -0.35
N ARG A 242 -16.09 6.83 0.84
CA ARG A 242 -14.73 7.37 1.02
C ARG A 242 -13.67 6.48 0.36
N ILE A 243 -13.69 5.18 0.64
CA ILE A 243 -12.73 4.22 0.06
C ILE A 243 -12.90 4.15 -1.46
N THR A 244 -14.14 4.08 -1.95
CA THR A 244 -14.40 3.96 -3.39
C THR A 244 -13.97 5.22 -4.13
N SER A 245 -14.27 6.41 -3.59
CA SER A 245 -13.84 7.68 -4.17
C SER A 245 -12.31 7.82 -4.17
N ALA A 246 -11.65 7.46 -3.06
CA ALA A 246 -10.18 7.45 -2.99
C ALA A 246 -9.54 6.44 -3.97
N ASN A 247 -10.13 5.26 -4.12
CA ASN A 247 -9.66 4.27 -5.09
C ASN A 247 -9.84 4.74 -6.54
N ASN A 248 -10.99 5.33 -6.86
CA ASN A 248 -11.24 5.92 -8.17
C ASN A 248 -10.26 7.05 -8.49
N GLN A 249 -9.94 7.90 -7.50
CA GLN A 249 -8.92 8.94 -7.64
C GLN A 249 -7.54 8.33 -7.91
N ARG A 250 -7.10 7.36 -7.10
CA ARG A 250 -5.82 6.66 -7.30
C ARG A 250 -5.74 6.01 -8.70
N LEU A 251 -6.81 5.35 -9.14
CA LEU A 251 -6.87 4.73 -10.46
C LEU A 251 -6.81 5.77 -11.59
N SER A 252 -7.41 6.95 -11.38
CA SER A 252 -7.29 8.08 -12.30
C SER A 252 -5.85 8.60 -12.35
N ASP A 253 -5.20 8.79 -11.20
CA ASP A 253 -3.81 9.26 -11.14
C ASP A 253 -2.86 8.26 -11.81
N MET A 254 -3.08 6.95 -11.60
CA MET A 254 -2.33 5.90 -12.29
C MET A 254 -2.53 5.94 -13.82
N ALA A 255 -3.75 6.24 -14.28
CA ALA A 255 -4.03 6.40 -15.69
C ALA A 255 -3.28 7.62 -16.28
N ASP A 256 -3.31 8.74 -15.58
CA ASP A 256 -2.62 9.97 -15.99
C ASP A 256 -1.10 9.77 -16.01
N ASN A 257 -0.55 9.08 -15.01
CA ASN A 257 0.87 8.69 -14.99
C ASN A 257 1.24 7.79 -16.19
N LYS A 258 0.41 6.80 -16.53
CA LYS A 258 0.66 5.94 -17.70
C LYS A 258 0.61 6.71 -19.02
N ALA A 259 -0.31 7.67 -19.15
CA ALA A 259 -0.38 8.55 -20.31
C ALA A 259 0.85 9.47 -20.37
N HIS A 260 1.30 10.01 -19.24
CA HIS A 260 2.49 10.84 -19.15
C HIS A 260 3.75 10.08 -19.59
N ILE A 261 3.95 8.85 -19.11
CA ILE A 261 5.07 8.00 -19.55
C ILE A 261 5.05 7.79 -21.07
N LEU A 262 3.88 7.47 -21.65
CA LEU A 262 3.74 7.31 -23.10
C LEU A 262 4.06 8.60 -23.85
N ILE A 263 3.64 9.76 -23.35
CA ILE A 263 3.97 11.06 -23.94
C ILE A 263 5.48 11.27 -23.91
N THR A 264 6.13 11.09 -22.76
CA THR A 264 7.58 11.31 -22.58
C THR A 264 8.40 10.41 -23.52
N VAL A 265 8.14 9.10 -23.53
CA VAL A 265 8.87 8.15 -24.38
C VAL A 265 8.73 8.50 -25.86
N ASN A 266 7.50 8.78 -26.33
CA ASN A 266 7.28 9.15 -27.73
C ASN A 266 7.85 10.53 -28.08
N SER A 267 7.90 11.48 -27.14
CA SER A 267 8.51 12.79 -27.34
C SER A 267 10.03 12.70 -27.50
N ILE A 268 10.67 11.86 -26.68
CA ILE A 268 12.10 11.54 -26.82
C ILE A 268 12.35 10.87 -28.17
N MET A 269 11.53 9.88 -28.54
CA MET A 269 11.66 9.17 -29.81
C MET A 269 11.51 10.11 -31.01
N LEU A 270 10.51 11.01 -31.00
CA LEU A 270 10.33 12.03 -32.03
C LEU A 270 11.55 12.97 -32.13
N SER A 271 12.09 13.42 -31.00
CA SER A 271 13.30 14.26 -30.96
C SER A 271 14.51 13.55 -31.58
N LEU A 272 14.71 12.26 -31.28
CA LEU A 272 15.78 11.44 -31.86
C LEU A 272 15.59 11.24 -33.37
N ILE A 273 14.36 10.98 -33.83
CA ILE A 273 14.08 10.83 -35.26
C ILE A 273 14.39 12.12 -36.02
N VAL A 274 13.94 13.27 -35.51
CA VAL A 274 14.17 14.57 -36.12
C VAL A 274 15.66 14.93 -36.13
N SER A 275 16.39 14.65 -35.05
CA SER A 275 17.80 15.03 -34.92
C SER A 275 18.78 14.09 -35.64
N LEU A 276 18.53 12.78 -35.61
CA LEU A 276 19.46 11.76 -36.10
C LEU A 276 19.06 11.16 -37.45
N LEU A 277 17.77 10.89 -37.66
CA LEU A 277 17.30 10.19 -38.85
C LEU A 277 17.03 11.13 -40.03
N LEU A 278 16.44 12.32 -39.82
CA LEU A 278 16.12 13.24 -40.94
C LEU A 278 17.36 13.63 -41.74
N ARG A 279 18.50 13.90 -41.08
CA ARG A 279 19.76 14.23 -41.77
C ARG A 279 20.30 13.10 -42.64
N ARG A 280 19.95 11.85 -42.33
CA ARG A 280 20.40 10.64 -43.06
C ARG A 280 19.46 10.27 -44.20
N LEU A 281 18.26 10.86 -44.28
CA LEU A 281 17.28 10.55 -45.32
C LEU A 281 17.68 11.11 -46.69
N GLU A 282 18.49 12.17 -46.73
CA GLU A 282 19.02 12.73 -47.99
C GLU A 282 19.96 11.73 -48.68
N ASP A 283 20.75 10.99 -47.90
CA ASP A 283 21.69 9.98 -48.40
C ASP A 283 21.05 8.59 -48.59
N HIS A 284 19.98 8.29 -47.84
CA HIS A 284 19.33 6.97 -47.79
C HIS A 284 17.81 7.06 -47.97
N GLY A 285 17.39 7.29 -49.21
CA GLY A 285 15.96 7.43 -49.56
C GLY A 285 15.09 6.20 -49.25
N ASN A 286 15.67 5.00 -49.17
CA ASN A 286 14.98 3.77 -48.78
C ASN A 286 14.49 3.78 -47.32
N LEU A 287 15.07 4.62 -46.45
CA LEU A 287 14.67 4.75 -45.04
C LEU A 287 13.53 5.74 -44.82
N ILE A 288 13.07 6.46 -45.85
CA ILE A 288 11.98 7.45 -45.75
C ILE A 288 10.68 6.79 -45.28
N ILE A 289 10.29 5.67 -45.89
CA ILE A 289 9.03 4.98 -45.58
C ILE A 289 9.02 4.46 -44.12
N PRO A 290 10.03 3.68 -43.66
CA PRO A 290 10.09 3.24 -42.25
C PRO A 290 10.11 4.41 -41.25
N THR A 291 10.84 5.48 -41.57
CA THR A 291 10.92 6.68 -40.71
C THR A 291 9.57 7.38 -40.62
N PHE A 292 8.85 7.52 -41.73
CA PHE A 292 7.52 8.13 -41.75
C PHE A 292 6.49 7.29 -40.97
N ILE A 293 6.53 5.96 -41.09
CA ILE A 293 5.70 5.06 -40.29
C ILE A 293 5.95 5.29 -38.80
N LEU A 294 7.23 5.32 -38.38
CA LEU A 294 7.59 5.53 -36.98
C LEU A 294 7.14 6.91 -36.47
N LEU A 295 7.27 7.97 -37.27
CA LEU A 295 6.78 9.31 -36.95
C LEU A 295 5.26 9.33 -36.75
N MET A 296 4.51 8.72 -37.68
CA MET A 296 3.05 8.67 -37.61
C MET A 296 2.57 7.88 -36.40
N VAL A 297 3.20 6.75 -36.07
CA VAL A 297 2.90 5.96 -34.88
C VAL A 297 3.14 6.78 -33.62
N SER A 298 4.30 7.45 -33.53
CA SER A 298 4.68 8.25 -32.36
C SER A 298 3.72 9.40 -32.14
N LEU A 299 3.41 10.15 -33.20
CA LEU A 299 2.50 11.29 -33.15
C LEU A 299 1.09 10.84 -32.76
N THR A 300 0.58 9.77 -33.38
CA THR A 300 -0.75 9.23 -33.05
C THR A 300 -0.80 8.77 -31.59
N CYS A 301 0.24 8.11 -31.09
CA CYS A 301 0.33 7.68 -29.69
C CYS A 301 0.30 8.88 -28.73
N VAL A 302 1.05 9.94 -29.02
CA VAL A 302 1.04 11.17 -28.22
C VAL A 302 -0.35 11.81 -28.21
N VAL A 303 -0.99 11.95 -29.38
CA VAL A 303 -2.33 12.54 -29.49
C VAL A 303 -3.35 11.75 -28.66
N VAL A 304 -3.38 10.42 -28.78
CA VAL A 304 -4.31 9.57 -27.99
C VAL A 304 -4.01 9.64 -26.50
N SER A 305 -2.73 9.73 -26.11
CA SER A 305 -2.32 9.87 -24.71
C SER A 305 -2.76 11.21 -24.13
N ILE A 306 -2.60 12.32 -24.86
CA ILE A 306 -3.10 13.65 -24.45
C ILE A 306 -4.63 13.66 -24.35
N LEU A 307 -5.34 13.02 -25.28
CA LEU A 307 -6.80 12.91 -25.20
C LEU A 307 -7.27 12.13 -23.97
N SER A 308 -6.45 11.23 -23.44
CA SER A 308 -6.77 10.47 -22.22
C SER A 308 -6.63 11.29 -20.94
N THR A 309 -5.76 12.30 -20.91
CA THR A 309 -5.55 13.18 -19.74
C THR A 309 -6.43 14.44 -19.77
N ARG A 310 -7.09 14.72 -20.91
CA ARG A 310 -7.94 15.91 -21.06
C ARG A 310 -9.17 15.84 -20.12
N PRO A 311 -9.37 16.84 -19.24
CA PRO A 311 -10.53 16.88 -18.36
C PRO A 311 -11.83 17.11 -19.14
N SER A 312 -12.93 16.49 -18.70
CA SER A 312 -14.27 16.70 -19.24
C SER A 312 -15.08 17.58 -18.28
N ILE A 313 -15.46 18.78 -18.71
CA ILE A 313 -16.14 19.77 -17.86
C ILE A 313 -17.62 19.88 -18.29
N PRO A 314 -18.59 19.62 -17.39
CA PRO A 314 -20.03 19.85 -17.62
C PRO A 314 -20.38 21.34 -17.77
N LYS A 315 -21.66 21.66 -18.01
CA LYS A 315 -22.13 23.04 -18.25
C LYS A 315 -21.93 23.99 -17.05
N GLY A 316 -21.94 23.46 -15.82
CA GLY A 316 -21.58 24.18 -14.59
C GLY A 316 -22.70 24.91 -13.85
N GLU A 317 -23.95 24.73 -14.26
CA GLU A 317 -25.14 25.37 -13.69
C GLU A 317 -26.29 24.37 -13.57
N PHE A 318 -27.18 24.58 -12.59
CA PHE A 318 -28.40 23.80 -12.36
C PHE A 318 -29.63 24.69 -12.21
N THR A 319 -30.80 24.13 -12.55
CA THR A 319 -32.09 24.78 -12.31
C THR A 319 -32.72 24.30 -11.00
N GLN A 320 -33.64 25.10 -10.44
CA GLN A 320 -34.43 24.70 -9.26
C GLN A 320 -35.22 23.41 -9.52
N GLU A 321 -35.65 23.18 -10.76
CA GLU A 321 -36.36 21.98 -11.18
C GLU A 321 -35.48 20.71 -11.12
N ASP A 322 -34.16 20.84 -11.33
CA ASP A 322 -33.21 19.73 -11.23
C ASP A 322 -32.98 19.33 -9.76
N MET A 323 -33.04 20.31 -8.85
CA MET A 323 -32.96 20.12 -7.40
C MET A 323 -34.21 19.40 -6.88
N ASP A 324 -35.40 19.81 -7.31
CA ASP A 324 -36.67 19.23 -6.89
C ASP A 324 -36.83 17.77 -7.36
N LYS A 325 -36.18 17.42 -8.48
CA LYS A 325 -36.14 16.05 -9.01
C LYS A 325 -35.05 15.17 -8.38
N LYS A 326 -34.23 15.68 -7.46
CA LYS A 326 -33.10 14.98 -6.82
C LYS A 326 -32.11 14.33 -7.81
N LYS A 327 -31.91 14.92 -8.99
CA LYS A 327 -31.05 14.34 -10.07
C LYS A 327 -29.66 14.95 -10.14
N VAL A 328 -29.32 15.83 -9.21
CA VAL A 328 -28.11 16.67 -9.28
C VAL A 328 -27.01 16.16 -8.35
N ASN A 329 -25.81 15.99 -8.89
CA ASN A 329 -24.61 15.75 -8.08
C ASN A 329 -23.95 17.09 -7.72
N LEU A 330 -24.28 17.62 -6.53
CA LEU A 330 -23.72 18.85 -5.98
C LEU A 330 -22.31 18.69 -5.38
N LEU A 331 -21.80 17.45 -5.24
CA LEU A 331 -20.45 17.20 -4.70
C LEU A 331 -19.36 17.33 -5.77
N PHE A 332 -19.72 17.22 -7.05
CA PHE A 332 -18.77 17.38 -8.15
C PHE A 332 -18.57 18.86 -8.50
N PHE A 333 -17.33 19.35 -8.47
CA PHE A 333 -17.04 20.77 -8.76
C PHE A 333 -17.51 21.23 -10.15
N GLY A 334 -17.39 20.37 -11.18
CA GLY A 334 -17.76 20.71 -12.55
C GLY A 334 -19.25 20.94 -12.75
N ASN A 335 -20.04 20.63 -11.72
CA ASN A 335 -21.47 20.78 -11.69
C ASN A 335 -21.89 22.12 -11.05
N PHE A 336 -21.12 22.67 -10.10
CA PHE A 336 -21.49 23.90 -9.38
C PHE A 336 -20.56 25.11 -9.60
N TYR A 337 -19.47 24.99 -10.37
CA TYR A 337 -18.42 26.03 -10.44
C TYR A 337 -18.88 27.41 -10.96
N LYS A 338 -20.05 27.54 -11.57
CA LYS A 338 -20.64 28.82 -11.99
C LYS A 338 -21.81 29.29 -11.12
N MET A 339 -22.15 28.54 -10.07
CA MET A 339 -23.26 28.88 -9.17
C MET A 339 -22.86 29.97 -8.18
N SER A 340 -23.84 30.78 -7.77
CA SER A 340 -23.65 31.71 -6.65
C SER A 340 -23.64 30.97 -5.31
N LEU A 341 -22.85 31.47 -4.35
CA LEU A 341 -22.75 30.89 -3.01
C LEU A 341 -24.11 30.72 -2.30
N PRO A 342 -25.06 31.69 -2.37
CA PRO A 342 -26.38 31.50 -1.79
C PRO A 342 -27.14 30.31 -2.40
N SER A 343 -27.12 30.17 -3.73
CA SER A 343 -27.81 29.07 -4.43
C SER A 343 -27.17 27.70 -4.12
N TYR A 344 -25.84 27.66 -4.04
CA TYR A 344 -25.11 26.45 -3.66
C TYR A 344 -25.41 26.04 -2.21
N THR A 345 -25.45 27.03 -1.29
CA THR A 345 -25.75 26.80 0.13
C THR A 345 -27.15 26.22 0.31
N GLU A 346 -28.15 26.78 -0.38
CA GLU A 346 -29.51 26.26 -0.33
C GLU A 346 -29.58 24.80 -0.80
N GLY A 347 -28.89 24.47 -1.91
CA GLY A 347 -28.85 23.11 -2.43
C GLY A 347 -28.14 22.13 -1.50
N MET A 348 -27.01 22.53 -0.92
CA MET A 348 -26.25 21.69 0.01
C MET A 348 -27.01 21.43 1.32
N ILE A 349 -27.73 22.41 1.85
CA ILE A 349 -28.59 22.22 3.04
C ILE A 349 -29.70 21.19 2.74
N LYS A 350 -30.29 21.20 1.54
CA LYS A 350 -31.27 20.19 1.12
C LYS A 350 -30.64 18.79 1.04
N VAL A 351 -29.42 18.67 0.51
CA VAL A 351 -28.69 17.40 0.44
C VAL A 351 -28.34 16.88 1.84
N MET A 352 -27.87 17.72 2.76
CA MET A 352 -27.49 17.32 4.12
C MET A 352 -28.68 16.89 4.98
N ASN A 353 -29.86 17.47 4.75
CA ASN A 353 -31.06 17.18 5.54
C ASN A 353 -31.91 16.02 5.00
N ASP A 354 -31.56 15.45 3.83
CA ASP A 354 -32.29 14.35 3.19
C ASP A 354 -31.33 13.18 2.89
N LYS A 355 -31.41 12.12 3.70
CA LYS A 355 -30.49 10.97 3.60
C LYS A 355 -30.54 10.28 2.24
N ASP A 356 -31.72 10.12 1.65
CA ASP A 356 -31.86 9.48 0.34
C ASP A 356 -31.27 10.36 -0.76
N PHE A 357 -31.39 11.68 -0.63
CA PHE A 357 -30.76 12.62 -1.54
C PHE A 357 -29.23 12.61 -1.38
N LEU A 358 -28.70 12.66 -0.15
CA LEU A 358 -27.27 12.56 0.14
C LEU A 358 -26.64 11.31 -0.49
N TYR A 359 -27.21 10.14 -0.21
CA TYR A 359 -26.70 8.89 -0.77
C TYR A 359 -26.89 8.82 -2.29
N GLY A 360 -28.00 9.31 -2.83
CA GLY A 360 -28.19 9.42 -4.28
C GLY A 360 -27.12 10.29 -4.96
N THR A 361 -26.74 11.40 -4.33
CA THR A 361 -25.67 12.28 -4.80
C THR A 361 -24.30 11.59 -4.74
N LEU A 362 -23.99 10.88 -3.65
CA LEU A 362 -22.74 10.11 -3.51
C LEU A 362 -22.63 8.95 -4.51
N ILE A 363 -23.72 8.22 -4.75
CA ILE A 363 -23.80 7.17 -5.79
C ILE A 363 -23.51 7.76 -7.16
N THR A 364 -24.14 8.90 -7.46
CA THR A 364 -23.97 9.58 -8.75
C THR A 364 -22.53 10.06 -8.93
N ASP A 365 -21.88 10.52 -7.85
CA ASP A 365 -20.48 10.92 -7.89
C ASP A 365 -19.55 9.75 -8.20
N VAL A 366 -19.66 8.66 -7.42
CA VAL A 366 -18.86 7.44 -7.63
C VAL A 366 -19.08 6.86 -9.03
N TYR A 367 -20.33 6.82 -9.52
CA TYR A 367 -20.64 6.36 -10.86
C TYR A 367 -19.98 7.26 -11.93
N SER A 368 -20.07 8.58 -11.78
CA SER A 368 -19.50 9.54 -12.73
C SER A 368 -17.98 9.42 -12.79
N GLN A 369 -17.32 9.27 -11.65
CA GLN A 369 -15.87 8.99 -11.57
C GLN A 369 -15.52 7.69 -12.33
N GLY A 370 -16.29 6.62 -12.12
CA GLY A 370 -16.09 5.33 -12.80
C GLY A 370 -16.25 5.41 -14.32
N VAL A 371 -17.24 6.17 -14.82
CA VAL A 371 -17.44 6.39 -16.27
C VAL A 371 -16.25 7.11 -16.90
N VAL A 372 -15.76 8.18 -16.24
CA VAL A 372 -14.58 8.92 -16.71
C VAL A 372 -13.35 8.01 -16.71
N LEU A 373 -13.16 7.23 -15.65
CA LEU A 373 -12.07 6.27 -15.55
C LEU A 373 -12.10 5.24 -16.69
N GLY A 374 -13.27 4.66 -16.97
CA GLY A 374 -13.43 3.71 -18.07
C GLY A 374 -13.06 4.31 -19.43
N ARG A 375 -13.39 5.58 -19.68
CA ARG A 375 -12.95 6.30 -20.89
C ARG A 375 -11.43 6.48 -20.93
N LYS A 376 -10.81 6.90 -19.82
CA LYS A 376 -9.34 7.05 -19.72
C LYS A 376 -8.62 5.74 -20.04
N TYR A 377 -9.02 4.64 -19.39
CA TYR A 377 -8.40 3.32 -19.59
C TYR A 377 -8.60 2.77 -21.02
N LYS A 378 -9.73 3.05 -21.67
CA LYS A 378 -9.92 2.70 -23.10
C LYS A 378 -8.94 3.44 -24.01
N LEU A 379 -8.77 4.75 -23.81
CA LEU A 379 -7.84 5.57 -24.60
C LEU A 379 -6.38 5.19 -24.33
N ILE A 380 -6.01 4.93 -23.08
CA ILE A 380 -4.66 4.47 -22.71
C ILE A 380 -4.38 3.11 -23.37
N ARG A 381 -5.30 2.15 -23.28
CA ARG A 381 -5.15 0.84 -23.93
C ARG A 381 -4.98 1.00 -25.45
N LEU A 382 -5.75 1.90 -26.07
CA LEU A 382 -5.60 2.21 -27.48
C LEU A 382 -4.20 2.78 -27.79
N ALA A 383 -3.70 3.72 -26.98
CA ALA A 383 -2.35 4.30 -27.15
C ALA A 383 -1.25 3.23 -27.04
N TYR A 384 -1.33 2.34 -26.03
CA TYR A 384 -0.40 1.22 -25.90
C TYR A 384 -0.44 0.27 -27.09
N ASN A 385 -1.63 -0.06 -27.60
CA ASN A 385 -1.75 -0.92 -28.77
C ASN A 385 -1.17 -0.26 -30.03
N ILE A 386 -1.45 1.04 -30.25
CA ILE A 386 -0.89 1.81 -31.37
C ILE A 386 0.63 1.82 -31.28
N PHE A 387 1.18 2.11 -30.10
CA PHE A 387 2.62 2.13 -29.88
C PHE A 387 3.27 0.76 -30.11
N MET A 388 2.73 -0.29 -29.49
CA MET A 388 3.29 -1.64 -29.56
C MET A 388 3.29 -2.19 -30.99
N PHE A 389 2.13 -2.21 -31.66
CA PHE A 389 2.04 -2.74 -33.02
C PHE A 389 2.69 -1.82 -34.04
N GLY A 390 2.61 -0.51 -33.84
CA GLY A 390 3.24 0.48 -34.70
C GLY A 390 4.77 0.42 -34.65
N LEU A 391 5.35 0.20 -33.46
CA LEU A 391 6.80 0.03 -33.31
C LEU A 391 7.27 -1.26 -34.00
N ILE A 392 6.55 -2.37 -33.83
CA ILE A 392 6.86 -3.62 -34.54
C ILE A 392 6.81 -3.41 -36.05
N ALA A 393 5.77 -2.76 -36.57
CA ALA A 393 5.64 -2.48 -38.00
C ALA A 393 6.77 -1.57 -38.51
N ALA A 394 7.16 -0.55 -37.75
CA ALA A 394 8.27 0.32 -38.09
C ALA A 394 9.60 -0.44 -38.15
N VAL A 395 9.90 -1.27 -37.13
CA VAL A 395 11.12 -2.09 -37.09
C VAL A 395 11.17 -3.05 -38.29
N LEU A 396 10.08 -3.74 -38.59
CA LEU A 396 10.01 -4.63 -39.76
C LEU A 396 10.23 -3.84 -41.06
N ALA A 397 9.64 -2.65 -41.19
CA ALA A 397 9.86 -1.79 -42.35
C ALA A 397 11.34 -1.38 -42.49
N PHE A 398 12.02 -1.05 -41.37
CA PHE A 398 13.46 -0.76 -41.36
C PHE A 398 14.29 -1.97 -41.81
N VAL A 399 13.99 -3.16 -41.30
CA VAL A 399 14.68 -4.40 -41.67
C VAL A 399 14.48 -4.72 -43.15
N ILE A 400 13.26 -4.59 -43.68
CA ILE A 400 12.97 -4.84 -45.10
C ILE A 400 13.66 -3.81 -45.98
N ALA A 401 13.60 -2.53 -45.62
CA ALA A 401 14.27 -1.47 -46.38
C ALA A 401 15.79 -1.66 -46.43
N TYR A 402 16.38 -2.17 -45.35
CA TYR A 402 17.79 -2.52 -45.29
C TYR A 402 18.11 -3.77 -46.10
N ALA A 403 17.31 -4.83 -45.99
CA ALA A 403 17.54 -6.08 -46.75
C ALA A 403 17.34 -5.92 -48.26
N ALA A 404 16.41 -5.06 -48.69
CA ALA A 404 16.08 -4.87 -50.10
C ALA A 404 16.98 -3.87 -50.83
N TYR A 405 17.50 -2.86 -50.12
CA TYR A 405 18.23 -1.73 -50.73
C TYR A 405 19.57 -1.42 -50.05
N GLY A 406 19.90 -2.07 -48.95
CA GLY A 406 21.23 -2.02 -48.36
C GLY A 406 22.20 -2.77 -49.25
N LYS A 407 23.17 -2.07 -49.83
CA LYS A 407 24.34 -2.73 -50.41
C LYS A 407 25.08 -3.43 -49.25
N LEU A 408 25.04 -4.75 -49.24
CA LEU A 408 25.99 -5.58 -48.47
C LEU A 408 27.41 -5.33 -48.97
#